data_AF-A0A5N0HKY4-F1
#
_entry.id   AF-A0A5N0HKY4-F1
#
_cell.length_a   1.000
_cell.length_b   1.000
_cell.length_c   1.000
_cell.angle_alpha   90.00
_cell.angle_beta   90.00
_cell.angle_gamma   90.00
#
_symmetry.space_group_name_H-M   'P 1'
#
loop_
_entity.id
_entity.type
_entity.pdbx_description
1 polymer ?
#
loop_
_entity_poly.entity_id
_entity_poly.type
_entity_poly.pdbx_seq_one_letter_code
_entity_poly.pdbx_strand_id
1 'polypeptide(L)'
;PAPAAMLFPCRGVGEVEILDRDRFDPGAPTDLETMRVVEGILAILLAGGVRPQAAAWVIDALLLYVAAYCLEESIVRQRSAHDDVAWVLDRDELLRRFTALPAETFPHTSRHAAELIAGEGHDRFDFTLTLMIDGLAHR
;
A
#
# COMPACT_ATOMS: atom_id res chain seq x y z
N PRO A 1 -6.96 -33.85 -23.00
CA PRO A 1 -5.64 -33.45 -22.47
C PRO A 1 -5.63 -31.96 -22.08
N ALA A 2 -6.06 -31.69 -20.85
CA ALA A 2 -5.99 -30.37 -20.23
C ALA A 2 -4.62 -30.19 -19.53
N PRO A 3 -4.01 -28.99 -19.51
CA PRO A 3 -2.78 -28.78 -18.76
C PRO A 3 -3.08 -28.71 -17.26
N ALA A 4 -2.14 -29.28 -16.49
CA ALA A 4 -2.20 -29.45 -15.06
C ALA A 4 -2.26 -28.10 -14.31
N ALA A 5 -3.22 -28.01 -13.38
CA ALA A 5 -3.22 -27.02 -12.33
C ALA A 5 -1.99 -27.24 -11.43
N MET A 6 -1.03 -26.32 -11.47
CA MET A 6 -0.05 -26.19 -10.38
C MET A 6 -0.67 -25.33 -9.29
N LEU A 7 -1.32 -25.99 -8.33
CA LEU A 7 -1.51 -25.44 -6.99
C LEU A 7 -0.15 -25.37 -6.31
N PHE A 8 0.34 -24.16 -6.02
CA PHE A 8 1.40 -23.95 -5.03
C PHE A 8 0.77 -23.35 -3.77
N PRO A 9 0.95 -23.98 -2.59
CA PRO A 9 0.41 -23.47 -1.34
C PRO A 9 1.33 -22.38 -0.80
N CYS A 10 0.97 -21.11 -1.00
CA CYS A 10 1.54 -20.03 -0.19
C CYS A 10 0.89 -20.09 1.20
N ARG A 11 1.55 -20.77 2.14
CA ARG A 11 1.22 -20.68 3.56
C ARG A 11 1.54 -19.26 4.04
N GLY A 12 0.51 -18.48 4.35
CA GLY A 12 0.65 -17.29 5.22
C GLY A 12 0.26 -15.94 4.62
N VAL A 13 -0.24 -15.88 3.39
CA VAL A 13 -0.94 -14.68 2.89
C VAL A 13 -2.37 -15.15 2.64
N GLY A 14 -3.34 -14.56 3.35
CA GLY A 14 -4.75 -14.84 3.11
C GLY A 14 -5.04 -14.79 1.62
N GLU A 15 -5.71 -15.83 1.12
CA GLU A 15 -6.19 -15.86 -0.25
C GLU A 15 -6.86 -14.52 -0.55
N VAL A 16 -6.35 -13.81 -1.56
CA VAL A 16 -7.16 -12.81 -2.24
C VAL A 16 -8.20 -13.63 -3.01
N GLU A 17 -9.22 -14.06 -2.27
CA GLU A 17 -10.37 -14.75 -2.81
C GLU A 17 -11.06 -13.75 -3.74
N ILE A 18 -11.05 -14.06 -5.04
CA ILE A 18 -11.80 -13.31 -6.04
C ILE A 18 -13.27 -13.47 -5.66
N LEU A 19 -13.79 -12.46 -4.97
CA LEU A 19 -15.08 -12.50 -4.27
C LEU A 19 -16.22 -12.82 -5.26
N ASP A 20 -17.03 -13.78 -4.85
CA ASP A 20 -18.33 -14.09 -5.43
C ASP A 20 -19.21 -12.82 -5.49
N ARG A 21 -19.78 -12.55 -6.67
CA ARG A 21 -20.40 -11.27 -7.04
C ARG A 21 -21.72 -10.97 -6.31
N ASP A 22 -22.25 -11.95 -5.58
CA ASP A 22 -23.57 -11.89 -4.94
C ASP A 22 -23.52 -11.64 -3.41
N ARG A 23 -22.34 -11.47 -2.81
CA ARG A 23 -22.19 -11.08 -1.40
C ARG A 23 -21.64 -9.66 -1.32
N PHE A 24 -22.52 -8.70 -1.03
CA PHE A 24 -22.10 -7.34 -0.69
C PHE A 24 -21.32 -7.39 0.63
N ASP A 25 -20.00 -7.53 0.55
CA ASP A 25 -19.07 -7.24 1.64
C ASP A 25 -18.38 -5.91 1.32
N PRO A 26 -18.75 -4.80 1.98
CA PRO A 26 -18.22 -3.47 1.69
C PRO A 26 -16.79 -3.34 2.22
N GLY A 27 -15.84 -4.11 1.69
CA GLY A 27 -14.40 -3.97 1.93
C GLY A 27 -13.95 -4.02 3.39
N ALA A 28 -14.84 -4.38 4.32
CA ALA A 28 -14.56 -4.36 5.75
C ALA A 28 -13.98 -5.74 6.11
N PRO A 29 -12.78 -5.82 6.70
CA PRO A 29 -12.27 -7.10 7.15
C PRO A 29 -13.14 -7.61 8.31
N THR A 30 -14.02 -8.56 8.02
CA THR A 30 -15.00 -9.12 8.97
C THR A 30 -14.45 -10.28 9.80
N ASP A 31 -13.20 -10.68 9.56
CA ASP A 31 -12.50 -11.67 10.36
C ASP A 31 -12.29 -11.18 11.80
N LEU A 32 -12.53 -12.07 12.78
CA LEU A 32 -12.52 -11.72 14.20
C LEU A 32 -11.17 -11.19 14.68
N GLU A 33 -10.06 -11.71 14.16
CA GLU A 33 -8.73 -11.26 14.56
C GLU A 33 -8.44 -9.86 13.99
N THR A 34 -8.88 -9.59 12.76
CA THR A 34 -8.77 -8.23 12.21
C THR A 34 -9.65 -7.24 12.96
N MET A 35 -10.85 -7.65 13.37
CA MET A 35 -11.74 -6.82 14.18
C MET A 35 -11.16 -6.51 15.56
N ARG A 36 -10.36 -7.41 16.17
CA ARG A 36 -9.64 -7.09 17.43
C ARG A 36 -8.62 -5.97 17.23
N VAL A 37 -7.90 -5.97 16.11
CA VAL A 37 -6.94 -4.91 15.78
C VAL A 37 -7.67 -3.59 15.55
N VAL A 38 -8.73 -3.61 14.76
CA VAL A 38 -9.57 -2.43 14.49
C VAL A 38 -10.13 -1.84 15.78
N GLU A 39 -10.69 -2.67 16.66
CA GLU A 39 -11.23 -2.25 17.96
C GLU A 39 -10.14 -1.63 18.84
N GLY A 40 -8.93 -2.22 18.87
CA GLY A 40 -7.81 -1.69 19.63
C GLY A 40 -7.37 -0.30 19.15
N ILE A 41 -7.25 -0.11 17.84
CA ILE A 41 -6.89 1.18 17.24
C ILE A 41 -8.00 2.21 17.52
N LEU A 42 -9.26 1.83 17.34
CA LEU A 42 -10.41 2.69 17.61
C LEU A 42 -10.42 3.15 19.08
N ALA A 43 -10.21 2.25 20.02
CA ALA A 43 -10.14 2.56 21.44
C ALA A 43 -9.03 3.59 21.76
N ILE A 44 -7.85 3.44 21.16
CA ILE A 44 -6.72 4.39 21.32
C ILE A 44 -7.10 5.78 20.78
N LEU A 45 -7.67 5.84 19.58
CA LEU A 45 -8.04 7.12 18.94
C LEU A 45 -9.13 7.85 19.74
N LEU A 46 -10.15 7.13 20.21
CA LEU A 46 -11.21 7.69 21.04
C LEU A 46 -10.67 8.17 22.40
N ALA A 47 -9.76 7.41 23.02
CA ALA A 47 -9.10 7.83 24.26
C ALA A 47 -8.23 9.09 24.06
N GLY A 48 -7.67 9.27 22.86
CA GLY A 48 -6.96 10.48 22.44
C GLY A 48 -7.86 11.67 22.12
N GLY A 49 -9.19 11.54 22.25
CA GLY A 49 -10.15 12.61 21.99
C GLY A 49 -10.51 12.81 20.52
N VAL A 50 -10.08 11.91 19.62
CA VAL A 50 -10.44 11.95 18.21
C VAL A 50 -11.94 11.68 18.07
N ARG A 51 -12.64 12.51 17.29
CA ARG A 51 -14.09 12.32 17.05
C ARG A 51 -14.36 10.96 16.39
N PRO A 52 -15.42 10.23 16.78
CA PRO A 52 -15.67 8.86 16.30
C PRO A 52 -15.65 8.70 14.78
N GLN A 53 -16.22 9.65 14.04
CA GLN A 53 -16.21 9.61 12.57
C GLN A 53 -14.80 9.73 11.99
N ALA A 54 -13.98 10.64 12.53
CA ALA A 54 -12.61 10.82 12.06
C ALA A 54 -11.76 9.59 12.41
N ALA A 55 -11.97 9.01 13.59
CA ALA A 55 -11.32 7.76 14.00
C ALA A 55 -11.69 6.59 13.06
N ALA A 56 -12.97 6.43 12.71
CA ALA A 56 -13.40 5.39 11.77
C ALA A 56 -12.77 5.58 10.37
N TRP A 57 -12.75 6.81 9.85
CA TRP A 57 -12.21 7.10 8.52
C TRP A 57 -10.69 6.94 8.43
N VAL A 58 -9.95 7.31 9.48
CA VAL A 58 -8.49 7.13 9.47
C VAL A 58 -8.11 5.66 9.60
N ILE A 59 -8.86 4.87 10.38
CA ILE A 59 -8.66 3.41 10.43
C ILE A 59 -8.83 2.81 9.03
N ASP A 60 -9.91 3.15 8.34
CA ASP A 60 -10.16 2.70 6.96
C ASP A 60 -8.99 3.08 6.03
N ALA A 61 -8.58 4.35 6.04
CA ALA A 61 -7.47 4.83 5.23
C ALA A 61 -6.14 4.12 5.54
N LEU A 62 -5.84 3.88 6.82
CA LEU A 62 -4.64 3.18 7.26
C LEU A 62 -4.64 1.73 6.76
N LEU A 63 -5.77 1.03 6.87
CA LEU A 63 -5.89 -0.35 6.39
C LEU A 63 -5.71 -0.43 4.88
N LEU A 64 -6.34 0.47 4.11
CA LEU A 64 -6.15 0.55 2.66
C LEU A 64 -4.69 0.80 2.29
N TYR A 65 -4.03 1.73 2.97
CA TYR A 65 -2.63 2.05 2.70
C TYR A 65 -1.70 0.87 3.02
N VAL A 66 -1.83 0.26 4.20
CA VAL A 66 -1.01 -0.88 4.62
C VAL A 66 -1.23 -2.07 3.68
N ALA A 67 -2.46 -2.35 3.27
CA ALA A 67 -2.77 -3.42 2.32
C ALA A 67 -2.10 -3.17 0.96
N ALA A 68 -2.20 -1.95 0.42
CA ALA A 68 -1.56 -1.58 -0.84
C ALA A 68 -0.02 -1.69 -0.75
N TYR A 69 0.56 -1.18 0.35
CA TYR A 69 1.99 -1.26 0.60
C TYR A 69 2.49 -2.72 0.65
N CYS A 70 1.82 -3.59 1.41
CA CYS A 70 2.14 -5.01 1.49
C CYS A 70 2.02 -5.71 0.14
N LEU A 71 1.01 -5.35 -0.67
CA LEU A 71 0.84 -5.88 -2.01
C LEU A 71 2.02 -5.49 -2.92
N GLU A 72 2.39 -4.22 -2.95
CA GLU A 72 3.55 -3.74 -3.71
C GLU A 72 4.85 -4.46 -3.31
N GLU A 73 5.12 -4.56 -2.00
CA GLU A 73 6.26 -5.30 -1.46
C GLU A 73 6.27 -6.78 -1.89
N SER A 74 5.10 -7.43 -1.85
CA SER A 74 4.97 -8.83 -2.27
C SER A 74 5.27 -9.01 -3.76
N ILE A 75 4.82 -8.08 -4.60
CA ILE A 75 5.07 -8.09 -6.05
C ILE A 75 6.56 -7.90 -6.31
N VAL A 76 7.20 -6.95 -5.62
CA VAL A 76 8.65 -6.71 -5.75
C VAL A 76 9.45 -7.95 -5.33
N ARG A 77 9.10 -8.58 -4.21
CA ARG A 77 9.76 -9.81 -3.73
C ARG A 77 9.56 -10.98 -4.70
N GLN A 78 8.33 -11.18 -5.18
CA GLN A 78 8.02 -12.26 -6.11
C GLN A 78 8.80 -12.12 -7.43
N ARG A 79 8.86 -10.90 -7.98
CA ARG A 79 9.57 -10.62 -9.24
C ARG A 79 11.08 -10.71 -9.09
N SER A 80 11.62 -10.27 -7.95
CA SER A 80 13.05 -10.43 -7.62
C SER A 80 13.46 -11.90 -7.53
N ALA A 81 12.55 -12.79 -7.13
CA ALA A 81 12.80 -14.23 -7.06
C ALA A 81 12.73 -14.96 -8.42
N HIS A 82 12.09 -14.37 -9.44
CA HIS A 82 11.85 -15.00 -10.75
C HIS A 82 12.74 -14.46 -11.88
N ASP A 83 13.74 -13.62 -11.55
CA ASP A 83 14.73 -13.09 -12.51
C ASP A 83 14.09 -12.39 -13.73
N ASP A 84 12.90 -11.81 -13.57
CA ASP A 84 12.29 -10.92 -14.56
C ASP A 84 13.01 -9.56 -14.52
N VAL A 85 14.19 -9.52 -15.17
CA VAL A 85 15.17 -8.40 -15.20
C VAL A 85 14.59 -7.07 -15.71
N ALA A 86 13.38 -7.05 -16.26
CA ALA A 86 12.85 -5.90 -17.00
C ALA A 86 12.12 -4.84 -16.14
N TRP A 87 11.69 -5.14 -14.90
CA TRP A 87 10.73 -4.27 -14.20
C TRP A 87 11.26 -3.52 -12.98
N VAL A 88 12.37 -3.98 -12.36
CA VAL A 88 13.11 -3.11 -11.44
C VAL A 88 13.94 -2.18 -12.32
N LEU A 89 13.31 -1.12 -12.81
CA LEU A 89 14.06 -0.02 -13.39
C LEU A 89 15.01 0.45 -12.28
N ASP A 90 16.30 0.24 -12.50
CA ASP A 90 17.35 0.77 -11.65
C ASP A 90 17.03 2.24 -11.34
N ARG A 91 17.28 2.68 -10.10
CA ARG A 91 16.96 4.03 -9.64
C ARG A 91 17.56 5.07 -10.58
N ASP A 92 18.75 4.80 -11.10
CA ASP A 92 19.44 5.66 -12.07
C ASP A 92 18.73 5.70 -13.44
N GLU A 93 18.14 4.59 -13.89
CA GLU A 93 17.33 4.55 -15.11
C GLU A 93 16.02 5.33 -14.94
N LEU A 94 15.34 5.21 -13.79
CA LEU A 94 14.16 6.03 -13.48
C LEU A 94 14.50 7.51 -13.44
N LEU A 95 15.62 7.86 -12.78
CA LEU A 95 16.10 9.24 -12.72
C LEU A 95 16.35 9.80 -14.12
N ARG A 96 17.05 9.04 -14.97
CA ARG A 96 17.30 9.43 -16.36
C ARG A 96 16.02 9.62 -17.16
N ARG A 97 15.03 8.73 -16.99
CA ARG A 97 13.74 8.87 -17.69
C ARG A 97 12.96 10.11 -17.25
N PHE A 98 12.92 10.38 -15.95
CA PHE A 98 12.15 11.51 -15.42
C PHE A 98 12.80 12.85 -15.77
N THR A 99 14.13 12.92 -15.71
CA THR A 99 14.89 14.12 -16.11
C THR A 99 14.85 14.38 -17.62
N ALA A 100 14.65 13.35 -18.44
CA ALA A 100 14.53 13.48 -19.89
C ALA A 100 13.14 13.93 -20.40
N LEU A 101 12.14 14.07 -19.51
CA LEU A 101 10.81 14.54 -19.90
C LEU A 101 10.85 15.99 -20.42
N PRO A 102 10.10 16.34 -21.49
CA PRO A 102 10.05 17.71 -22.00
C PRO A 102 9.57 18.70 -20.92
N ALA A 103 10.36 19.73 -20.63
CA ALA A 103 10.06 20.68 -19.57
C ALA A 103 8.84 21.55 -19.88
N GLU A 104 8.48 21.71 -21.16
CA GLU A 104 7.29 22.43 -21.61
C GLU A 104 6.00 21.73 -21.16
N THR A 105 6.04 20.39 -21.04
CA THR A 105 4.88 19.56 -20.68
C THR A 105 4.97 19.03 -19.26
N PHE A 106 6.17 18.71 -18.78
CA PHE A 106 6.43 18.12 -17.46
C PHE A 106 7.43 18.95 -16.64
N PRO A 107 7.16 20.25 -16.38
CA PRO A 107 8.10 21.13 -15.71
C PRO A 107 8.42 20.69 -14.27
N HIS A 108 7.44 20.08 -13.58
CA HIS A 108 7.62 19.64 -12.19
C HIS A 108 8.30 18.28 -12.09
N THR A 109 7.89 17.31 -12.92
CA THR A 109 8.46 15.95 -12.90
C THR A 109 9.93 15.96 -13.28
N SER A 110 10.30 16.70 -14.33
CA SER A 110 11.70 16.84 -14.75
C SER A 110 12.54 17.55 -13.68
N ARG A 111 12.02 18.63 -13.08
CA ARG A 111 12.72 19.42 -12.06
C ARG A 111 12.89 18.69 -10.72
N HIS A 112 11.92 17.87 -10.32
CA HIS A 112 11.89 17.19 -9.02
C HIS A 112 12.07 15.67 -9.15
N ALA A 113 12.75 15.23 -10.21
CA ALA A 113 12.91 13.81 -10.52
C ALA A 113 13.60 13.05 -9.38
N ALA A 114 14.62 13.65 -8.76
CA ALA A 114 15.37 13.04 -7.67
C ALA A 114 14.48 12.80 -6.44
N GLU A 115 13.67 13.78 -6.05
CA GLU A 115 12.75 13.68 -4.92
C GLU A 115 11.63 12.67 -5.20
N LEU A 116 11.09 12.65 -6.42
CA LEU A 116 10.01 11.72 -6.82
C LEU A 116 10.43 10.25 -6.76
N ILE A 117 11.72 9.97 -6.99
CA ILE A 117 12.25 8.60 -6.88
C ILE A 117 12.90 8.32 -5.53
N ALA A 118 13.17 9.35 -4.71
CA ALA A 118 13.84 9.22 -3.41
C ALA A 118 13.03 8.39 -2.40
N GLY A 119 13.74 7.88 -1.39
CA GLY A 119 13.22 6.98 -0.36
C GLY A 119 13.83 5.59 -0.51
N GLU A 120 14.28 5.03 0.60
CA GLU A 120 14.82 3.67 0.70
C GLU A 120 14.01 2.85 1.71
N GLY A 121 13.93 1.53 1.46
CA GLY A 121 13.19 0.62 2.35
C GLY A 121 11.78 1.10 2.67
N HIS A 122 11.55 1.45 3.93
CA HIS A 122 10.25 1.84 4.47
C HIS A 122 10.06 3.37 4.61
N ASP A 123 10.96 4.21 4.10
CA ASP A 123 10.90 5.67 4.30
C ASP A 123 9.54 6.28 3.89
N ARG A 124 9.01 5.87 2.74
CA ARG A 124 7.71 6.35 2.23
C ARG A 124 6.53 5.80 3.05
N PHE A 125 6.68 4.60 3.58
CA PHE A 125 5.69 3.99 4.46
C PHE A 125 5.60 4.78 5.77
N ASP A 126 6.73 5.02 6.42
CA ASP A 126 6.81 5.77 7.67
C ASP A 126 6.34 7.22 7.51
N PHE A 127 6.76 7.87 6.42
CA PHE A 127 6.29 9.21 6.06
C PHE A 127 4.76 9.26 5.94
N THR A 128 4.16 8.32 5.23
CA THR A 128 2.71 8.35 4.95
C THR A 128 1.90 8.01 6.20
N LEU A 129 2.35 7.06 7.03
CA LEU A 129 1.70 6.77 8.31
C LEU A 129 1.74 7.99 9.24
N THR A 130 2.90 8.63 9.35
CA THR A 130 3.05 9.85 10.14
C THR A 130 2.11 10.95 9.64
N LEU A 131 2.07 11.17 8.33
CA LEU A 131 1.18 12.17 7.70
C LEU A 131 -0.30 11.91 7.99
N MET A 132 -0.75 10.66 7.91
CA MET A 132 -2.14 10.27 8.20
C MET A 132 -2.49 10.49 9.68
N ILE A 133 -1.59 10.14 10.59
CA ILE A 133 -1.80 10.27 12.04
C ILE A 133 -1.75 11.74 12.46
N ASP A 134 -0.76 12.52 11.99
CA ASP A 134 -0.63 13.95 12.29
C ASP A 134 -1.83 14.76 11.78
N GLY A 135 -2.47 14.31 10.70
CA GLY A 135 -3.72 14.87 10.19
C GLY A 135 -4.85 14.86 11.22
N LEU A 136 -4.82 13.94 12.21
CA LEU A 136 -5.81 13.86 13.28
C LEU A 136 -5.62 14.92 14.35
N ALA A 137 -4.38 15.36 14.62
CA ALA A 137 -4.09 16.39 15.61
C ALA A 137 -4.70 17.76 15.24
N HIS A 138 -5.08 17.93 13.97
CA HIS A 138 -5.59 19.16 13.40
C HIS A 138 -7.12 19.13 13.16
N ARG A 139 -7.86 18.16 13.72
CA ARG A 139 -9.27 17.85 13.39
C ARG A 139 -10.20 17.73 14.61
#